data_AF-A0A3D3FJU4-F1
#
_entry.id   AF-A0A3D3FJU4-F1
#
_cell.length_a   1.000
_cell.length_b   1.000
_cell.length_c   1.000
_cell.angle_alpha   90.00
_cell.angle_beta   90.00
_cell.angle_gamma   90.00
#
_symmetry.space_group_name_H-M   'P 1'
#
loop_
_entity.id
_entity.type
_entity.pdbx_description
1 polymer ?
#
loop_
_entity_poly.entity_id
_entity_poly.type
_entity_poly.pdbx_seq_one_letter_code
_entity_poly.pdbx_strand_id
1 'polypeptide(L)'
;MNLPNKLSVARIILVPIVVAFLLLPQVPYHYLWALLLFAAASYTDHLDGKIARTKGLITTFGQFLDPLADKVLILSVLICFVKLNLCNIWLVLIIL
;
A
#
# COMPACT_ATOMS: atom_id res chain seq x y z
N MET A 1 -14.06 -10.56 13.49
CA MET A 1 -12.97 -10.16 12.57
C MET A 1 -11.73 -9.88 13.39
N ASN A 2 -10.63 -10.61 13.15
CA ASN A 2 -9.39 -10.46 13.92
C ASN A 2 -8.71 -9.13 13.60
N LEU A 3 -7.97 -8.59 14.57
CA LEU A 3 -7.22 -7.33 14.45
C LEU A 3 -6.42 -7.21 13.13
N PRO A 4 -5.66 -8.24 12.69
CA PRO A 4 -4.87 -8.18 11.46
C PRO A 4 -5.73 -7.93 10.21
N ASN A 5 -6.91 -8.56 10.16
CA ASN A 5 -7.80 -8.45 9.00
C ASN A 5 -8.40 -7.04 8.85
N LYS A 6 -8.58 -6.30 9.97
CA LYS A 6 -9.03 -4.90 9.91
C LYS A 6 -7.93 -3.99 9.36
N LEU A 7 -6.66 -4.27 9.69
CA LEU A 7 -5.55 -3.46 9.18
C LEU A 7 -5.21 -3.76 7.72
N SER A 8 -5.29 -5.02 7.26
CA SER A 8 -5.16 -5.32 5.82
C SER A 8 -6.26 -4.63 5.00
N VAL A 9 -7.51 -4.61 5.48
CA VAL A 9 -8.61 -3.84 4.85
C VAL A 9 -8.36 -2.34 4.91
N ALA A 10 -7.89 -1.81 6.04
CA ALA A 10 -7.53 -0.40 6.17
C ALA A 10 -6.43 0.00 5.17
N ARG A 11 -5.46 -0.89 4.89
CA ARG A 11 -4.42 -0.65 3.89
C ARG A 11 -4.98 -0.54 2.49
N ILE A 12 -5.88 -1.46 2.11
CA ILE A 12 -6.55 -1.42 0.80
C ILE A 12 -7.31 -0.10 0.63
N ILE A 13 -7.93 0.42 1.70
CA ILE A 13 -8.59 1.73 1.69
C ILE A 13 -7.59 2.90 1.63
N LEU A 14 -6.40 2.73 2.22
CA LEU A 14 -5.32 3.73 2.14
C LEU A 14 -4.74 3.88 0.73
N VAL A 15 -4.73 2.82 -0.08
CA VAL A 15 -4.17 2.86 -1.45
C VAL A 15 -4.80 3.96 -2.32
N PRO A 16 -6.14 4.05 -2.47
CA PRO A 16 -6.78 5.16 -3.19
C PRO A 16 -6.39 6.54 -2.65
N ILE A 17 -6.19 6.66 -1.33
CA ILE A 17 -5.82 7.93 -0.70
C ILE A 17 -4.39 8.32 -1.09
N VAL A 18 -3.44 7.37 -1.04
CA VAL A 18 -2.06 7.59 -1.52
C VAL A 18 -2.06 8.04 -2.98
N VAL A 19 -2.83 7.36 -3.83
CA VAL A 19 -2.98 7.70 -5.25
C VAL A 19 -3.58 9.08 -5.45
N ALA A 20 -4.59 9.45 -4.66
CA ALA A 20 -5.21 10.77 -4.73
C ALA A 20 -4.18 11.87 -4.42
N PHE A 21 -3.38 11.73 -3.35
CA PHE A 21 -2.32 12.70 -3.05
C PHE A 21 -1.21 12.73 -4.12
N LEU A 22 -0.91 11.62 -4.79
CA LEU A 22 0.03 11.65 -5.92
C LEU A 22 -0.50 12.43 -7.13
N LEU A 23 -1.80 12.36 -7.39
CA LEU A 23 -2.42 12.88 -8.61
C LEU A 23 -3.10 14.25 -8.44
N LEU A 24 -3.16 14.80 -7.22
CA LEU A 24 -3.76 16.10 -6.92
C LEU A 24 -2.67 17.19 -6.74
N PRO A 25 -2.20 17.83 -7.82
CA PRO A 25 -1.17 18.86 -7.74
C PRO A 25 -1.63 20.15 -7.03
N GLN A 26 -2.94 20.30 -6.80
CA GLN A 26 -3.53 21.44 -6.09
C GLN A 26 -3.22 21.44 -4.59
N VAL A 27 -2.81 20.30 -4.03
CA VAL A 27 -2.47 20.18 -2.62
C VAL A 27 -1.00 20.57 -2.42
N PRO A 28 -0.68 21.51 -1.50
CA PRO A 28 0.70 21.83 -1.20
C PRO A 28 1.41 20.60 -0.60
N TYR A 29 2.64 20.35 -1.03
CA TYR A 29 3.46 19.21 -0.59
C TYR A 29 2.79 17.83 -0.82
N HIS A 30 1.97 17.71 -1.86
CA HIS A 30 1.23 16.48 -2.15
C HIS A 30 2.11 15.21 -2.27
N TYR A 31 3.32 15.33 -2.81
CA TYR A 31 4.31 14.23 -2.83
C TYR A 31 4.76 13.80 -1.42
N LEU A 32 4.93 14.75 -0.50
CA LEU A 32 5.34 14.45 0.88
C LEU A 32 4.21 13.75 1.64
N TRP A 33 2.95 14.18 1.43
CA TRP A 33 1.78 13.50 1.98
C TRP A 33 1.63 12.08 1.44
N ALA A 34 1.81 11.89 0.12
CA ALA A 34 1.81 10.58 -0.50
C ALA A 34 2.90 9.67 0.08
N LEU A 35 4.12 10.20 0.27
CA LEU A 35 5.24 9.47 0.87
C LEU A 35 4.93 9.05 2.32
N LEU A 36 4.40 9.96 3.13
CA LEU A 36 4.03 9.66 4.53
C LEU A 36 2.96 8.59 4.61
N LEU A 37 1.91 8.68 3.77
CA LEU A 37 0.84 7.70 3.73
C LEU A 37 1.33 6.34 3.24
N PHE A 38 2.19 6.32 2.22
CA PHE A 38 2.81 5.09 1.71
C PHE A 38 3.70 4.43 2.79
N ALA A 39 4.54 5.22 3.46
CA ALA A 39 5.39 4.74 4.54
C ALA A 39 4.57 4.19 5.72
N ALA A 40 3.49 4.89 6.11
CA ALA A 40 2.57 4.41 7.13
C ALA A 40 1.88 3.11 6.71
N ALA A 41 1.41 3.00 5.46
CA ALA A 41 0.78 1.80 4.93
C ALA A 41 1.74 0.58 4.93
N SER A 42 2.99 0.79 4.50
CA SER A 42 4.02 -0.25 4.48
C SER A 42 4.47 -0.65 5.90
N TYR A 43 4.61 0.31 6.81
CA TYR A 43 4.97 0.03 8.20
C TYR A 43 3.87 -0.75 8.93
N THR A 44 2.61 -0.43 8.65
CA THR A 44 1.45 -1.12 9.22
C THR A 44 1.44 -2.61 8.84
N ASP A 45 1.81 -2.95 7.59
CA ASP A 45 1.96 -4.35 7.16
C ASP A 45 2.96 -5.15 7.98
N HIS A 46 4.13 -4.57 8.17
CA HIS A 46 5.18 -5.23 8.92
C HIS A 46 4.76 -5.51 10.37
N LEU A 47 4.04 -4.57 10.98
CA LEU A 47 3.51 -4.74 12.33
C LEU A 47 2.40 -5.80 12.39
N ASP A 48 1.48 -5.83 11.42
CA ASP A 48 0.39 -6.80 11.37
C ASP A 48 0.90 -8.22 11.17
N GLY A 49 1.82 -8.41 10.24
CA GLY A 49 2.45 -9.71 9.99
C GLY A 49 3.18 -10.23 11.23
N LYS A 50 3.83 -9.34 11.98
CA LYS A 50 4.49 -9.70 13.25
C LYS A 50 3.47 -10.07 14.33
N ILE A 51 2.42 -9.27 14.53
CA ILE A 51 1.39 -9.52 15.55
C ILE A 51 0.58 -10.79 15.24
N ALA A 52 0.24 -11.01 13.97
CA ALA A 52 -0.50 -12.20 13.52
C ALA A 52 0.31 -13.49 13.76
N ARG A 53 1.62 -13.46 13.49
CA ARG A 53 2.54 -14.58 13.76
C ARG A 53 2.72 -14.83 15.26
N THR A 54 2.90 -13.78 16.07
CA THR A 54 3.12 -13.93 17.51
C THR A 54 1.87 -14.39 18.27
N LYS A 55 0.67 -14.03 17.80
CA LYS A 55 -0.60 -14.42 18.46
C LYS A 55 -1.24 -15.70 17.90
N GLY A 56 -0.65 -16.33 16.88
CA GLY A 56 -1.22 -17.52 16.24
C GLY A 56 -2.57 -17.27 15.55
N LEU A 57 -2.94 -16.01 15.32
CA LEU A 57 -4.23 -15.58 14.74
C LEU A 57 -4.15 -15.55 13.21
N ILE A 58 -3.54 -16.59 12.65
CA ILE A 58 -3.37 -16.74 11.21
C ILE A 58 -4.71 -17.19 10.64
N THR A 59 -5.30 -16.38 9.77
CA THR A 59 -6.52 -16.74 9.05
C THR A 59 -6.17 -16.95 7.57
N THR A 60 -6.79 -17.93 6.92
CA THR A 60 -6.62 -18.19 5.49
C THR A 60 -6.98 -16.98 4.64
N PHE A 61 -7.96 -16.20 5.07
CA PHE A 61 -8.38 -14.96 4.43
C PHE A 61 -7.31 -13.84 4.54
N GLY A 62 -6.73 -13.64 5.72
CA GLY A 62 -5.64 -12.66 5.91
C GLY A 62 -4.39 -13.04 5.11
N GLN A 63 -4.00 -14.33 5.11
CA GLN A 63 -2.88 -14.82 4.31
C GLN A 63 -3.05 -14.57 2.81
N PHE A 64 -4.28 -14.58 2.30
CA PHE A 64 -4.57 -14.25 0.91
C PHE A 64 -4.58 -12.73 0.67
N LEU A 65 -5.17 -11.96 1.59
CA LEU A 65 -5.27 -10.51 1.46
C LEU A 65 -3.94 -9.78 1.60
N ASP A 66 -3.02 -10.25 2.43
CA ASP A 66 -1.74 -9.58 2.67
C ASP A 66 -0.91 -9.41 1.38
N PRO A 67 -0.61 -10.46 0.60
CA PRO A 67 0.12 -10.31 -0.67
C PRO A 67 -0.70 -9.57 -1.75
N LEU A 68 -2.03 -9.63 -1.69
CA LEU A 68 -2.90 -8.87 -2.58
C LEU A 68 -2.80 -7.36 -2.30
N ALA A 69 -2.92 -6.97 -1.03
CA ALA A 69 -2.85 -5.58 -0.59
C ALA A 69 -1.47 -4.98 -0.88
N ASP A 70 -0.40 -5.75 -0.68
CA ASP A 70 0.97 -5.31 -0.97
C ASP A 70 1.18 -5.05 -2.47
N LYS A 71 0.79 -6.01 -3.34
CA LYS A 71 0.86 -5.83 -4.79
C LYS A 71 0.02 -4.65 -5.27
N VAL A 72 -1.19 -4.48 -4.74
CA VAL A 72 -2.09 -3.37 -5.10
C VAL A 72 -1.47 -2.02 -4.73
N LEU A 73 -0.84 -1.89 -3.55
CA LEU A 73 -0.17 -0.66 -3.12
C LEU A 73 1.00 -0.31 -4.04
N ILE A 74 1.92 -1.26 -4.27
CA ILE A 74 3.12 -1.05 -5.08
C ILE A 74 2.75 -0.71 -6.53
N LEU A 75 1.86 -1.50 -7.14
CA LEU A 75 1.44 -1.29 -8.53
C LEU A 75 0.75 0.06 -8.71
N SER A 76 -0.13 0.45 -7.78
CA SER A 76 -0.85 1.73 -7.87
C SER A 76 0.12 2.92 -7.85
N VAL A 77 1.14 2.88 -6.99
CA VAL A 77 2.16 3.94 -6.91
C VAL A 77 3.03 3.97 -8.17
N LEU A 78 3.50 2.82 -8.64
CA LEU A 78 4.34 2.74 -9.83
C LEU A 78 3.60 3.21 -11.10
N ILE A 79 2.33 2.85 -11.25
CA ILE A 79 1.47 3.34 -12.34
C ILE A 79 1.33 4.87 -12.27
N CYS A 80 1.15 5.42 -11.06
CA CYS A 80 1.11 6.88 -10.89
C CYS A 80 2.44 7.54 -11.28
N PHE A 81 3.58 6.94 -10.94
CA PHE A 81 4.89 7.46 -11.31
C PHE A 81 5.11 7.48 -12.82
N VAL A 82 4.67 6.44 -13.54
CA VAL A 82 4.70 6.44 -15.01
C VAL A 82 3.82 7.56 -15.55
N LYS A 83 2.60 7.73 -15.03
CA LYS A 83 1.68 8.81 -15.44
C LYS A 83 2.28 10.21 -15.21
N LEU A 84 3.04 10.38 -14.14
CA LEU A 84 3.73 11.63 -13.79
C LEU A 84 5.07 11.81 -14.51
N ASN A 85 5.45 10.91 -15.42
CA ASN A 85 6.76 10.88 -16.10
C ASN A 85 7.95 10.83 -15.13
N LEU A 86 7.74 10.32 -13.90
CA LEU A 86 8.79 10.13 -12.90
C LEU A 86 9.53 8.79 -13.08
N CYS A 87 8.93 7.84 -13.80
CA CYS A 87 9.46 6.50 -13.96
C CYS A 87 9.11 5.92 -15.35
N ASN A 88 9.95 5.04 -15.88
CA ASN A 88 9.70 4.36 -17.15
C ASN A 88 8.83 3.11 -16.94
N ILE A 89 7.92 2.80 -17.86
CA ILE A 89 7.04 1.64 -17.78
C ILE A 89 7.80 0.30 -17.70
N TRP A 90 9.03 0.25 -18.22
CA TRP A 90 9.89 -0.92 -18.07
C TRP A 90 10.16 -1.29 -16.61
N LEU A 91 10.24 -0.32 -15.71
CA LEU A 91 10.42 -0.58 -14.28
C LEU A 91 9.17 -1.21 -13.66
N VAL A 92 7.97 -0.81 -14.11
CA VAL A 92 6.72 -1.44 -13.71
C VAL A 92 6.71 -2.91 -14.13
N LEU A 93 7.08 -3.18 -15.39
CA LEU A 93 7.07 -4.53 -15.97
C LEU A 93 8.05 -5.49 -15.30
N ILE A 94 9.19 -5.00 -14.79
CA ILE A 94 10.19 -5.83 -14.09
C ILE A 94 9.71 -6.21 -12.68
N ILE A 95 8.96 -5.33 -12.01
CA ILE A 95 8.50 -5.54 -10.63
C ILE A 95 7.25 -6.44 -10.57
N LEU A 96 6.47 -6.49 -11.65
CA LEU A 96 5.19 -7.20 -11.76
C LEU A 96 5.38 -8.73 -11.85
#